data_AF-A0A814S462-F1
#
_entry.id   AF-A0A814S462-F1
#
_cell.length_a   1.000
_cell.length_b   1.000
_cell.length_c   1.000
_cell.angle_alpha   90.00
_cell.angle_beta   90.00
_cell.angle_gamma   90.00
#
_symmetry.space_group_name_H-M   'P 1'
#
loop_
_entity.id
_entity.type
_entity.pdbx_description
1 polymer ?
#
loop_
_entity_poly.entity_id
_entity_poly.type
_entity_poly.pdbx_seq_one_letter_code
_entity_poly.pdbx_strand_id
1 'polypeptide(L)'
;MDELGNRTTHQKRILFNNLRENYEVFKEENKNVNLSRASFANLLCNCNNQECMFAACPLCEDFFTEKVENNVTDGNAKINWFQWVNENGRAEKKAFSGSVDEAIKLLKSKTEQFLFHVYIKREQSKYFEKLKLEVTDEKVVCQVDFAEYFGMKEQDEIQSAHWNTKTLSIFTAYVWSKSHGLSFALPSLDVTHDKFVVNSALEIILNHLNTVLLNLKEINFFSGGAAGQFKQRFHSRNLVQIAHEHKINLSWNSFATSHGKGVVDGIGGTVKRLVWSTVLGGGACRAAEDFIKIAKQKTKKIILLKITRNDINAATQVQKNGPLTAS
;
A
#
# COMPACT_ATOMS: atom_id res chain seq x y z
N MET A 1 -0.42 -27.92 -8.23
CA MET A 1 -1.47 -28.77 -8.79
C MET A 1 -1.63 -29.88 -7.80
N ASP A 2 -2.82 -30.03 -7.23
CA ASP A 2 -3.16 -31.24 -6.50
C ASP A 2 -3.45 -32.38 -7.48
N GLU A 3 -3.64 -33.58 -6.96
CA GLU A 3 -3.89 -34.82 -7.73
C GLU A 3 -5.16 -34.76 -8.61
N LEU A 4 -5.95 -33.69 -8.49
CA LEU A 4 -7.15 -33.42 -9.29
C LEU A 4 -6.93 -32.36 -10.39
N GLY A 5 -5.68 -31.92 -10.60
CA GLY A 5 -5.34 -30.96 -11.67
C GLY A 5 -5.79 -29.53 -11.39
N ASN A 6 -6.22 -29.21 -10.16
CA ASN A 6 -6.60 -27.84 -9.82
C ASN A 6 -5.35 -26.96 -9.68
N ARG A 7 -5.35 -25.81 -10.37
CA ARG A 7 -4.35 -24.76 -10.19
C ARG A 7 -4.64 -23.98 -8.90
N THR A 8 -4.20 -24.51 -7.78
CA THR A 8 -4.12 -23.79 -6.51
C THR A 8 -3.14 -22.62 -6.65
N THR A 9 -3.67 -21.40 -6.68
CA THR A 9 -2.86 -20.18 -6.71
C THR A 9 -2.46 -19.85 -5.27
N HIS A 10 -1.30 -20.34 -4.83
CA HIS A 10 -0.71 -19.85 -3.58
C HIS A 10 -0.15 -18.45 -3.84
N GLN A 11 -0.93 -17.43 -3.49
CA GLN A 11 -0.38 -16.08 -3.38
C GLN A 11 0.68 -16.13 -2.28
N LYS A 12 1.96 -16.19 -2.67
CA LYS A 12 3.07 -15.97 -1.75
C LYS A 12 2.97 -14.54 -1.25
N ARG A 13 2.18 -14.30 -0.20
CA ARG A 13 2.43 -13.15 0.66
C ARG A 13 3.88 -13.32 1.10
N ILE A 14 4.72 -12.35 0.79
CA ILE A 14 5.97 -12.14 1.52
C ILE A 14 5.52 -11.81 2.93
N LEU A 15 5.27 -12.85 3.73
CA LEU A 15 4.84 -12.75 5.11
C LEU A 15 6.10 -12.39 5.90
N PHE A 16 6.27 -11.09 6.14
CA PHE A 16 6.83 -10.67 7.40
C PHE A 16 5.98 -11.35 8.46
N ASN A 17 6.55 -12.31 9.20
CA ASN A 17 5.81 -12.98 10.27
C ASN A 17 5.16 -11.89 11.13
N ASN A 18 3.84 -11.78 11.04
CA ASN A 18 3.12 -10.83 11.85
C ASN A 18 2.96 -11.44 13.25
N LEU A 19 2.59 -10.62 14.23
CA LEU A 19 2.48 -11.05 15.64
C LEU A 19 1.66 -12.35 15.82
N ARG A 20 0.67 -12.59 14.95
CA ARG A 20 -0.11 -13.83 14.96
C ARG A 20 0.71 -15.03 14.49
N GLU A 21 1.48 -14.90 13.42
CA GLU A 21 2.32 -15.98 12.88
C GLU A 21 3.44 -16.35 13.87
N ASN A 22 4.06 -15.36 14.52
CA ASN A 22 5.03 -15.63 15.59
C ASN A 22 4.39 -16.31 16.81
N TYR A 23 3.17 -15.91 17.17
CA TYR A 23 2.41 -16.57 18.25
C TYR A 23 2.05 -18.02 17.89
N GLU A 24 1.65 -18.27 16.64
CA GLU A 24 1.31 -19.61 16.16
C GLU A 24 2.54 -20.54 16.20
N VAL A 25 3.70 -20.09 15.70
CA VAL A 25 4.99 -20.83 15.81
C VAL A 25 5.36 -21.09 17.27
N PHE A 26 5.28 -20.07 18.13
CA PHE A 26 5.57 -20.23 19.56
C PHE A 26 4.66 -21.29 20.23
N LYS A 27 3.37 -21.34 19.88
CA LYS A 27 2.43 -22.34 20.40
C LYS A 27 2.67 -23.75 19.85
N GLU A 28 3.17 -23.87 18.62
CA GLU A 28 3.57 -25.16 18.04
C GLU A 28 4.77 -25.76 18.77
N GLU A 29 5.76 -24.92 19.10
CA GLU A 29 6.97 -25.31 19.84
C GLU A 29 6.71 -25.48 21.34
N ASN A 30 5.74 -24.76 21.91
CA ASN A 30 5.45 -24.69 23.35
C ASN A 30 3.99 -25.05 23.67
N LYS A 31 3.58 -26.28 23.32
CA LYS A 31 2.18 -26.75 23.44
C LYS A 31 1.60 -26.63 24.85
N ASN A 32 2.43 -26.83 25.87
CA ASN A 32 2.03 -26.86 27.28
C ASN A 32 1.93 -25.48 27.95
N VAL A 33 2.35 -24.40 27.27
CA VAL A 33 2.32 -23.05 27.83
C VAL A 33 0.95 -22.41 27.57
N ASN A 34 0.18 -22.13 28.63
CA ASN A 34 -1.14 -21.49 28.53
C ASN A 34 -1.01 -19.96 28.42
N LEU A 35 -0.53 -19.50 27.27
CA LEU A 35 -0.34 -18.08 26.96
C LEU A 35 -1.27 -17.69 25.82
N SER A 36 -2.16 -16.72 26.04
CA SER A 36 -3.04 -16.21 24.98
C SER A 36 -2.26 -15.29 24.03
N ARG A 37 -2.75 -15.07 22.80
CA ARG A 37 -2.15 -14.10 21.86
C ARG A 37 -2.08 -12.69 22.43
N ALA A 38 -3.06 -12.31 23.27
CA ALA A 38 -3.06 -11.04 23.99
C ALA A 38 -1.99 -11.03 25.09
N SER A 39 -1.78 -12.16 25.77
CA SER A 39 -0.72 -12.36 26.76
C SER A 39 0.69 -12.33 26.14
N PHE A 40 0.85 -12.82 24.90
CA PHE A 40 2.12 -12.80 24.15
C PHE A 40 2.60 -11.40 23.76
N ALA A 41 1.71 -10.40 23.80
CA ALA A 41 2.04 -8.99 23.54
C ALA A 41 1.70 -8.07 24.72
N ASN A 42 1.61 -8.64 25.94
CA ASN A 42 1.16 -7.92 27.13
C ASN A 42 2.27 -7.05 27.76
N LEU A 43 3.01 -6.31 26.94
CA LEU A 43 3.96 -5.30 27.39
C LEU A 43 3.27 -4.01 27.84
N LEU A 44 1.93 -3.94 27.74
CA LEU A 44 1.13 -2.73 27.99
C LEU A 44 -0.12 -3.04 28.80
N CYS A 45 -0.62 -2.08 29.57
CA CYS A 45 -1.91 -2.18 30.26
C CYS A 45 -3.08 -2.28 29.28
N ASN A 46 -3.03 -1.52 28.18
CA ASN A 46 -4.10 -1.50 27.18
C ASN A 46 -3.55 -1.20 25.78
N CYS A 47 -3.68 -2.16 24.86
CA CYS A 47 -3.17 -2.04 23.48
C CYS A 47 -4.01 -1.15 22.55
N ASN A 48 -5.07 -0.53 23.07
CA ASN A 48 -5.89 0.46 22.37
C ASN A 48 -5.73 1.87 22.97
N ASN A 49 -5.05 2.01 24.10
CA ASN A 49 -4.79 3.31 24.71
C ASN A 49 -3.54 3.94 24.09
N GLN A 50 -3.63 5.21 23.73
CA GLN A 50 -2.54 5.94 23.07
C GLN A 50 -1.29 6.04 23.94
N GLU A 51 -1.44 6.43 25.21
CA GLU A 51 -0.33 6.62 26.15
C GLU A 51 0.44 5.32 26.37
N CYS A 52 -0.27 4.20 26.49
CA CYS A 52 0.33 2.87 26.56
C CYS A 52 1.17 2.60 25.29
N MET A 53 0.57 2.74 24.11
CA MET A 53 1.25 2.41 22.85
C MET A 53 2.37 3.39 22.48
N PHE A 54 2.41 4.57 23.12
CA PHE A 54 3.42 5.61 22.94
C PHE A 54 4.48 5.59 24.05
N ALA A 55 4.50 4.54 24.88
CA ALA A 55 5.42 4.38 26.01
C ALA A 55 5.39 5.55 27.02
N ALA A 56 4.23 6.18 27.20
CA ALA A 56 4.02 7.30 28.13
C ALA A 56 3.13 6.92 29.33
N CYS A 57 2.71 5.66 29.44
CA CYS A 57 1.83 5.21 30.52
C CYS A 57 2.65 4.74 31.73
N PRO A 58 2.51 5.36 32.91
CA PRO A 58 3.29 5.01 34.11
C PRO A 58 2.94 3.63 34.66
N LEU A 59 1.77 3.08 34.33
CA LEU A 59 1.32 1.78 34.84
C LEU A 59 1.98 0.58 34.15
N CYS A 60 2.49 0.76 32.92
CA CYS A 60 3.14 -0.31 32.16
C CYS A 60 4.57 0.03 31.73
N GLU A 61 5.17 1.07 32.31
CA GLU A 61 6.54 1.46 32.02
C GLU A 61 7.53 0.31 32.28
N ASP A 62 7.35 -0.40 33.40
CA ASP A 62 8.23 -1.50 33.81
C ASP A 62 7.84 -2.88 33.26
N PHE A 63 6.73 -3.00 32.52
CA PHE A 63 6.24 -4.31 32.06
C PHE A 63 7.22 -5.05 31.16
N PHE A 64 8.06 -4.34 30.40
CA PHE A 64 9.11 -4.99 29.62
C PHE A 64 10.14 -5.65 30.54
N THR A 65 10.58 -4.94 31.57
CA THR A 65 11.52 -5.46 32.57
C THR A 65 10.91 -6.66 33.29
N GLU A 66 9.69 -6.51 33.82
CA GLU A 66 9.00 -7.53 34.59
C GLU A 66 8.70 -8.80 33.80
N LYS A 67 8.31 -8.67 32.53
CA LYS A 67 7.79 -9.78 31.73
C LYS A 67 8.80 -10.34 30.72
N VAL A 68 9.90 -9.64 30.46
CA VAL A 68 10.92 -10.09 29.51
C VAL A 68 12.27 -10.22 30.20
N GLU A 69 12.80 -9.13 30.76
CA GLU A 69 14.17 -9.12 31.32
C GLU A 69 14.27 -10.03 32.55
N ASN A 70 13.28 -10.02 33.44
CA ASN A 70 13.27 -10.86 34.66
C ASN A 70 13.13 -12.36 34.37
N ASN A 71 12.71 -12.76 33.17
CA ASN A 71 12.61 -14.16 32.76
C ASN A 71 13.93 -14.74 32.23
N VAL A 72 14.99 -13.93 32.14
CA VAL A 72 16.31 -14.35 31.67
C VAL A 72 17.07 -15.03 32.80
N THR A 73 17.28 -16.34 32.68
CA THR A 73 18.04 -17.12 33.67
C THR A 73 19.54 -17.09 33.44
N ASP A 74 19.97 -17.00 32.17
CA ASP A 74 21.37 -16.87 31.77
C ASP A 74 21.49 -15.87 30.61
N GLY A 75 21.84 -14.63 30.94
CA GLY A 75 22.02 -13.54 29.97
C GLY A 75 23.21 -13.74 29.03
N ASN A 76 24.19 -14.56 29.42
CA ASN A 76 25.40 -14.83 28.65
C ASN A 76 25.24 -15.99 27.67
N ALA A 77 24.15 -16.77 27.78
CA ALA A 77 23.84 -17.86 26.87
C ALA A 77 23.88 -17.38 25.42
N LYS A 78 24.54 -18.15 24.55
CA LYS A 78 24.68 -17.82 23.14
C LYS A 78 23.45 -18.25 22.36
N ILE A 79 22.89 -17.32 21.61
CA ILE A 79 21.73 -17.52 20.75
C ILE A 79 21.97 -16.96 19.36
N ASN A 80 21.16 -17.44 18.42
CA ASN A 80 21.10 -16.93 17.06
C ASN A 80 19.71 -16.34 16.80
N TRP A 81 19.65 -15.21 16.09
CA TRP A 81 18.39 -14.62 15.67
C TRP A 81 18.51 -14.03 14.27
N PHE A 82 17.35 -13.70 13.68
CA PHE A 82 17.31 -13.05 12.38
C PHE A 82 16.76 -11.63 12.50
N GLN A 83 17.29 -10.74 11.67
CA GLN A 83 16.77 -9.38 11.56
C GLN A 83 16.74 -8.94 10.10
N TRP A 84 15.71 -8.16 9.75
CA TRP A 84 15.68 -7.40 8.50
C TRP A 84 16.56 -6.16 8.64
N VAL A 85 17.59 -6.08 7.80
CA VAL A 85 18.46 -4.90 7.65
C VAL A 85 18.23 -4.30 6.28
N ASN A 86 18.29 -2.97 6.21
CA ASN A 86 18.17 -2.25 4.95
C ASN A 86 19.56 -1.83 4.51
N GLU A 87 20.12 -2.54 3.53
CA GLU A 87 21.40 -2.21 2.92
C GLU A 87 21.17 -1.78 1.49
N ASN A 88 21.68 -0.60 1.12
CA ASN A 88 21.55 -0.03 -0.23
C ASN A 88 20.09 0.06 -0.72
N GLY A 89 19.13 0.30 0.18
CA GLY A 89 17.71 0.43 -0.15
C GLY A 89 16.99 -0.90 -0.36
N ARG A 90 17.63 -2.04 -0.10
CA ARG A 90 17.00 -3.37 -0.13
C ARG A 90 16.97 -3.98 1.25
N ALA A 91 15.79 -4.46 1.64
CA ALA A 91 15.62 -5.19 2.88
C ALA A 91 16.11 -6.64 2.71
N GLU A 92 17.09 -7.04 3.52
CA GLU A 92 17.64 -8.39 3.55
C GLU A 92 17.49 -8.96 4.97
N LYS A 93 17.12 -10.25 5.05
CA LYS A 93 17.06 -10.98 6.33
C LYS A 93 18.44 -11.55 6.62
N LYS A 94 19.14 -11.02 7.62
CA LYS A 94 20.45 -11.48 8.05
C LYS A 94 20.38 -12.26 9.35
N ALA A 95 21.25 -13.25 9.48
CA ALA A 95 21.47 -13.98 10.72
C ALA A 95 22.46 -13.22 11.60
N PHE A 96 22.18 -13.20 12.89
CA PHE A 96 23.01 -12.62 13.94
C PHE A 96 23.22 -13.67 15.02
N SER A 97 24.36 -13.59 15.71
CA SER A 97 24.72 -14.45 16.83
C SER A 97 25.26 -13.58 17.95
N GLY A 98 24.85 -13.84 19.19
CA GLY A 98 25.21 -13.03 20.34
C GLY A 98 24.71 -13.64 21.64
N SER A 99 24.81 -12.90 22.74
CA SER A 99 24.22 -13.31 24.01
C SER A 99 22.72 -13.01 24.07
N VAL A 100 22.01 -13.65 25.00
CA VAL A 100 20.60 -13.35 25.28
C VAL A 100 20.42 -11.89 25.68
N ASP A 101 21.31 -11.34 26.51
CA ASP A 101 21.27 -9.93 26.92
C ASP A 101 21.38 -8.95 25.74
N GLU A 102 22.25 -9.24 24.77
CA GLU A 102 22.41 -8.43 23.57
C GLU A 102 21.11 -8.42 22.74
N ALA A 103 20.48 -9.59 22.57
CA ALA A 103 19.23 -9.70 21.83
C ALA A 103 18.06 -9.00 22.54
N ILE A 104 17.99 -9.07 23.88
CA ILE A 104 16.92 -8.43 24.65
C ILE A 104 17.07 -6.91 24.67
N LYS A 105 18.29 -6.38 24.81
CA LYS A 105 18.54 -4.94 24.65
C LYS A 105 18.11 -4.45 23.28
N LEU A 106 18.42 -5.21 22.23
CA LEU A 106 17.99 -4.91 20.86
C LEU A 106 16.47 -5.00 20.68
N LEU A 107 15.81 -5.96 21.33
CA LEU A 107 14.35 -6.07 21.32
C LEU A 107 13.69 -4.87 22.02
N LYS A 108 14.20 -4.50 23.21
CA LYS A 108 13.72 -3.34 23.98
C LYS A 108 13.82 -2.06 23.15
N SER A 109 14.97 -1.82 22.51
CA SER A 109 15.21 -0.63 21.69
C SER A 109 14.28 -0.53 20.47
N LYS A 110 13.69 -1.64 20.01
CA LYS A 110 12.75 -1.68 18.88
C LYS A 110 11.29 -1.69 19.31
N THR A 111 11.02 -2.02 20.57
CA THR A 111 9.66 -2.25 21.09
C THR A 111 8.82 -0.98 21.04
N GLU A 112 9.35 0.14 21.52
CA GLU A 112 8.62 1.42 21.54
C GLU A 112 8.20 1.85 20.13
N GLN A 113 9.14 1.88 19.18
CA GLN A 113 8.85 2.24 17.79
C GLN A 113 7.84 1.28 17.15
N PHE A 114 7.94 -0.02 17.46
CA PHE A 114 6.99 -1.02 16.99
C PHE A 114 5.57 -0.77 17.52
N LEU A 115 5.43 -0.49 18.83
CA LEU A 115 4.15 -0.20 19.46
C LEU A 115 3.53 1.06 18.84
N PHE A 116 4.29 2.14 18.75
CA PHE A 116 3.85 3.38 18.09
C PHE A 116 3.33 3.10 16.67
N HIS A 117 4.12 2.40 15.85
CA HIS A 117 3.74 2.04 14.47
C HIS A 117 2.45 1.20 14.43
N VAL A 118 2.31 0.23 15.33
CA VAL A 118 1.11 -0.62 15.43
C VAL A 118 -0.12 0.22 15.77
N TYR A 119 -0.02 1.18 16.68
CA TYR A 119 -1.12 2.07 17.02
C TYR A 119 -1.52 2.95 15.83
N ILE A 120 -0.57 3.66 15.22
CA ILE A 120 -0.82 4.52 14.06
C ILE A 120 -1.48 3.73 12.93
N LYS A 121 -0.95 2.55 12.60
CA LYS A 121 -1.54 1.65 11.60
C LYS A 121 -3.00 1.33 11.94
N ARG A 122 -3.29 0.95 13.19
CA ARG A 122 -4.64 0.57 13.62
C ARG A 122 -5.61 1.73 13.53
N GLU A 123 -5.24 2.89 14.05
CA GLU A 123 -6.10 4.08 14.04
C GLU A 123 -6.37 4.57 12.61
N GLN A 124 -5.37 4.62 11.75
CA GLN A 124 -5.56 4.97 10.33
C GLN A 124 -6.44 3.95 9.59
N SER A 125 -6.28 2.65 9.89
CA SER A 125 -7.13 1.61 9.30
C SER A 125 -8.57 1.74 9.80
N LYS A 126 -8.78 1.97 11.11
CA LYS A 126 -10.12 2.21 11.67
C LYS A 126 -10.78 3.43 11.04
N TYR A 127 -10.03 4.52 10.87
CA TYR A 127 -10.53 5.73 10.23
C TYR A 127 -10.93 5.48 8.77
N PHE A 128 -10.12 4.74 8.02
CA PHE A 128 -10.46 4.32 6.66
C PHE A 128 -11.73 3.47 6.60
N GLU A 129 -11.86 2.44 7.46
CA GLU A 129 -13.06 1.61 7.53
C GLU A 129 -14.30 2.43 7.92
N LYS A 130 -14.17 3.35 8.88
CA LYS A 130 -15.23 4.28 9.27
C LYS A 130 -15.70 5.11 8.07
N LEU A 131 -14.79 5.75 7.34
CA LEU A 131 -15.17 6.59 6.20
C LEU A 131 -15.85 5.80 5.08
N LYS A 132 -15.47 4.53 4.85
CA LYS A 132 -16.17 3.67 3.89
C LYS A 132 -17.63 3.39 4.27
N LEU A 133 -17.94 3.34 5.57
CA LEU A 133 -19.30 3.15 6.07
C LEU A 133 -20.12 4.45 6.02
N GLU A 134 -19.47 5.61 6.03
CA GLU A 134 -20.08 6.94 5.97
C GLU A 134 -20.25 7.50 4.56
N VAL A 135 -20.04 6.68 3.53
CA VAL A 135 -20.20 7.07 2.13
C VAL A 135 -21.67 7.42 1.84
N THR A 136 -21.88 8.50 1.08
CA THR A 136 -23.22 8.97 0.66
C THR A 136 -23.24 9.23 -0.85
N ASP A 137 -24.34 9.79 -1.37
CA ASP A 137 -24.41 10.26 -2.76
C ASP A 137 -23.54 11.50 -3.00
N GLU A 138 -23.15 12.20 -1.93
CA GLU A 138 -22.34 13.42 -1.99
C GLU A 138 -20.90 13.21 -1.49
N LYS A 139 -20.64 12.13 -0.73
CA LYS A 139 -19.34 11.84 -0.10
C LYS A 139 -18.83 10.48 -0.53
N VAL A 140 -17.62 10.42 -1.07
CA VAL A 140 -16.96 9.16 -1.45
C VAL A 140 -15.58 9.00 -0.81
N VAL A 141 -15.11 7.76 -0.79
CA VAL A 141 -13.73 7.41 -0.39
C VAL A 141 -13.00 6.85 -1.61
N CYS A 142 -11.78 7.30 -1.86
CA CYS A 142 -10.97 6.85 -2.99
C CYS A 142 -9.60 6.37 -2.50
N GLN A 143 -9.29 5.08 -2.67
CA GLN A 143 -7.94 4.58 -2.46
C GLN A 143 -7.17 4.61 -3.78
N VAL A 144 -5.93 5.08 -3.75
CA VAL A 144 -5.05 5.16 -4.92
C VAL A 144 -3.68 4.57 -4.64
N ASP A 145 -3.06 3.96 -5.66
CA ASP A 145 -1.67 3.52 -5.63
C ASP A 145 -1.13 3.29 -7.04
N PHE A 146 0.19 3.15 -7.18
CA PHE A 146 0.82 2.64 -8.39
C PHE A 146 0.97 1.12 -8.33
N ALA A 147 0.43 0.42 -9.32
CA ALA A 147 0.74 -0.99 -9.49
C ALA A 147 2.18 -1.16 -10.00
N GLU A 148 2.77 -2.33 -9.73
CA GLU A 148 4.09 -2.67 -10.32
C GLU A 148 4.03 -2.58 -11.85
N TYR A 149 5.15 -2.18 -12.45
CA TYR A 149 5.28 -2.02 -13.89
C TYR A 149 4.81 -3.25 -14.68
N PHE A 150 4.20 -2.98 -15.83
CA PHE A 150 3.87 -4.01 -16.81
C PHE A 150 4.93 -4.00 -17.92
N GLY A 151 5.67 -5.09 -18.08
CA GLY A 151 6.57 -5.26 -19.22
C GLY A 151 5.76 -5.62 -20.46
N MET A 152 5.80 -4.77 -21.49
CA MET A 152 5.20 -5.07 -22.80
C MET A 152 6.11 -6.05 -23.53
N LYS A 153 5.80 -7.34 -23.41
CA LYS A 153 6.53 -8.45 -24.02
C LYS A 153 5.63 -9.20 -24.99
N GLU A 154 6.22 -9.85 -25.98
CA GLU A 154 5.62 -10.86 -26.85
C GLU A 154 6.06 -12.27 -26.42
N GLN A 155 5.24 -13.27 -26.73
CA GLN A 155 5.45 -14.64 -26.27
C GLN A 155 6.72 -15.28 -26.86
N ASP A 156 7.00 -15.01 -28.14
CA ASP A 156 8.10 -15.59 -28.89
C ASP A 156 9.18 -14.55 -29.22
N GLU A 157 9.47 -13.65 -28.26
CA GLU A 157 10.54 -12.65 -28.42
C GLU A 157 11.92 -13.31 -28.52
N ILE A 158 12.72 -12.86 -29.49
CA ILE A 158 14.14 -13.22 -29.57
C ILE A 158 14.88 -12.77 -28.30
N GLN A 159 15.95 -13.47 -27.92
CA GLN A 159 16.70 -13.19 -26.68
C GLN A 159 17.18 -11.73 -26.56
N SER A 160 17.54 -11.08 -27.67
CA SER A 160 17.99 -9.69 -27.66
C SER A 160 16.87 -8.67 -27.38
N ALA A 161 15.59 -9.01 -27.65
CA ALA A 161 14.46 -8.14 -27.37
C ALA A 161 14.19 -7.96 -25.86
N HIS A 162 14.68 -8.89 -25.03
CA HIS A 162 14.61 -8.82 -23.56
C HIS A 162 15.19 -7.50 -22.99
N TRP A 163 16.20 -6.94 -23.64
CA TRP A 163 16.88 -5.71 -23.18
C TRP A 163 16.18 -4.42 -23.62
N ASN A 164 15.17 -4.50 -24.49
CA ASN A 164 14.46 -3.33 -25.03
C ASN A 164 12.97 -3.33 -24.68
N THR A 165 12.56 -4.11 -23.67
CA THR A 165 11.17 -4.18 -23.21
C THR A 165 10.72 -2.82 -22.67
N LYS A 166 9.79 -2.17 -23.38
CA LYS A 166 9.10 -0.97 -22.87
C LYS A 166 8.22 -1.34 -21.68
N THR A 167 8.24 -0.53 -20.64
CA THR A 167 7.43 -0.72 -19.44
C THR A 167 6.27 0.26 -19.39
N LEU A 168 5.15 -0.20 -18.85
CA LEU A 168 3.98 0.59 -18.57
C LEU A 168 3.89 0.85 -17.07
N SER A 169 3.74 2.11 -16.67
CA SER A 169 3.23 2.45 -15.34
C SER A 169 1.71 2.33 -15.34
N ILE A 170 1.12 1.90 -14.23
CA ILE A 170 -0.33 1.79 -14.08
C ILE A 170 -0.72 2.42 -12.75
N PHE A 171 -1.36 3.59 -12.82
CA PHE A 171 -1.99 4.19 -11.66
C PHE A 171 -3.35 3.51 -11.42
N THR A 172 -3.62 3.09 -10.20
CA THR A 172 -4.83 2.36 -9.84
C THR A 172 -5.62 3.12 -8.80
N ALA A 173 -6.94 3.09 -8.94
CA ALA A 173 -7.83 3.69 -7.96
C ALA A 173 -9.07 2.83 -7.73
N TYR A 174 -9.59 2.86 -6.52
CA TYR A 174 -10.88 2.30 -6.20
C TYR A 174 -11.69 3.32 -5.41
N VAL A 175 -12.91 3.57 -5.87
CA VAL A 175 -13.83 4.52 -5.24
C VAL A 175 -14.98 3.75 -4.62
N TRP A 176 -15.17 3.93 -3.31
CA TRP A 176 -16.37 3.50 -2.60
C TRP A 176 -17.41 4.63 -2.70
N SER A 177 -18.49 4.40 -3.44
CA SER A 177 -19.70 5.22 -3.45
C SER A 177 -20.89 4.42 -2.89
N LYS A 178 -22.01 5.11 -2.60
CA LYS A 178 -23.20 4.50 -2.01
C LYS A 178 -23.85 3.45 -2.91
N SER A 179 -23.83 3.67 -4.22
CA SER A 179 -24.45 2.80 -5.21
C SER A 179 -23.57 1.59 -5.56
N HIS A 180 -22.28 1.81 -5.83
CA HIS A 180 -21.35 0.75 -6.23
C HIS A 180 -19.88 1.18 -6.12
N GLY A 181 -18.98 0.20 -6.08
CA GLY A 181 -17.55 0.45 -6.21
C GLY A 181 -17.13 0.72 -7.66
N LEU A 182 -16.27 1.73 -7.86
CA LEU A 182 -15.66 2.02 -9.17
C LEU A 182 -14.18 1.66 -9.14
N SER A 183 -13.77 0.76 -10.03
CA SER A 183 -12.36 0.35 -10.18
C SER A 183 -11.74 1.04 -11.39
N PHE A 184 -10.58 1.66 -11.21
CA PHE A 184 -9.85 2.37 -12.26
C PHE A 184 -8.45 1.79 -12.43
N ALA A 185 -8.02 1.65 -13.67
CA ALA A 185 -6.61 1.46 -14.01
C ALA A 185 -6.23 2.42 -15.15
N LEU A 186 -5.23 3.24 -14.86
CA LEU A 186 -4.76 4.33 -15.69
C LEU A 186 -3.33 4.05 -16.18
N PRO A 187 -3.17 3.35 -17.32
CA PRO A 187 -1.86 3.10 -17.88
C PRO A 187 -1.20 4.37 -18.43
N SER A 188 0.12 4.46 -18.23
CA SER A 188 0.99 5.54 -18.69
C SER A 188 2.31 5.00 -19.23
N LEU A 189 2.82 5.62 -20.30
CA LEU A 189 4.19 5.41 -20.77
C LEU A 189 5.20 6.26 -19.98
N ASP A 190 4.73 7.26 -19.23
CA ASP A 190 5.57 7.98 -18.30
C ASP A 190 5.67 7.21 -16.98
N VAL A 191 6.90 6.76 -16.67
CA VAL A 191 7.23 5.92 -15.50
C VAL A 191 7.86 6.70 -14.36
N THR A 192 7.92 8.04 -14.45
CA THR A 192 8.56 8.89 -13.43
C THR A 192 7.84 8.87 -12.08
N HIS A 193 6.54 8.57 -12.10
CA HIS A 193 5.64 8.60 -10.94
C HIS A 193 5.70 9.94 -10.18
N ASP A 194 6.00 11.02 -10.88
CA ASP A 194 6.16 12.32 -10.25
C ASP A 194 4.81 12.99 -9.95
N LYS A 195 4.89 14.18 -9.36
CA LYS A 195 3.73 15.02 -9.02
C LYS A 195 2.81 15.32 -10.21
N PHE A 196 3.34 15.41 -11.43
CA PHE A 196 2.55 15.74 -12.61
C PHE A 196 1.74 14.52 -13.05
N VAL A 197 2.36 13.34 -13.07
CA VAL A 197 1.65 12.08 -13.37
C VAL A 197 0.53 11.84 -12.35
N VAL A 198 0.81 12.04 -11.05
CA VAL A 198 -0.23 11.91 -10.00
C VAL A 198 -1.34 12.95 -10.21
N ASN A 199 -1.01 14.20 -10.50
CA ASN A 199 -2.01 15.24 -10.76
C ASN A 199 -2.92 14.86 -11.93
N SER A 200 -2.35 14.49 -13.08
CA SER A 200 -3.10 14.08 -14.26
C SER A 200 -3.98 12.87 -13.97
N ALA A 201 -3.51 11.91 -13.17
CA ALA A 201 -4.33 10.75 -12.79
C ALA A 201 -5.55 11.17 -11.94
N LEU A 202 -5.35 12.06 -10.96
CA LEU A 202 -6.44 12.55 -10.11
C LEU A 202 -7.46 13.36 -10.91
N GLU A 203 -7.01 14.24 -11.80
CA GLU A 203 -7.85 15.00 -12.72
C GLU A 203 -8.72 14.08 -13.58
N ILE A 204 -8.12 13.06 -14.21
CA ILE A 204 -8.85 12.10 -15.05
C ILE A 204 -9.92 11.36 -14.22
N ILE A 205 -9.59 10.95 -12.99
CA ILE A 205 -10.53 10.27 -12.10
C ILE A 205 -11.67 11.21 -11.72
N LEU A 206 -11.38 12.43 -11.26
CA LEU A 206 -12.38 13.39 -10.82
C LEU A 206 -13.30 13.82 -11.96
N ASN A 207 -12.75 14.08 -13.14
CA ASN A 207 -13.55 14.36 -14.33
C ASN A 207 -14.50 13.21 -14.64
N HIS A 208 -14.05 11.96 -14.56
CA HIS A 208 -14.94 10.81 -14.71
C HIS A 208 -16.00 10.75 -13.60
N LEU A 209 -15.60 10.95 -12.34
CA LEU A 209 -16.54 10.93 -11.22
C LEU A 209 -17.63 12.00 -11.35
N ASN A 210 -17.31 13.21 -11.80
CA ASN A 210 -18.30 14.27 -12.00
C ASN A 210 -19.33 13.92 -13.08
N THR A 211 -18.99 13.03 -14.03
CA THR A 211 -19.95 12.55 -15.05
C THR A 211 -20.89 11.47 -14.54
N VAL A 212 -20.48 10.68 -13.53
CA VAL A 212 -21.24 9.52 -13.05
C VAL A 212 -21.85 9.72 -11.66
N LEU A 213 -21.32 10.65 -10.86
CA LEU A 213 -21.78 11.03 -9.52
C LEU A 213 -22.17 12.52 -9.51
N LEU A 214 -23.38 12.82 -9.98
CA LEU A 214 -23.84 14.20 -10.22
C LEU A 214 -23.87 15.11 -8.99
N ASN A 215 -23.92 14.54 -7.78
CA ASN A 215 -24.02 15.29 -6.51
C ASN A 215 -22.74 15.23 -5.67
N LEU A 216 -21.61 14.80 -6.24
CA LEU A 216 -20.36 14.67 -5.51
C LEU A 216 -19.90 16.03 -4.94
N LYS A 217 -19.79 16.12 -3.61
CA LYS A 217 -19.33 17.30 -2.87
C LYS A 217 -18.09 17.04 -2.02
N GLU A 218 -17.83 15.79 -1.65
CA GLU A 218 -16.68 15.43 -0.82
C GLU A 218 -16.00 14.15 -1.31
N ILE A 219 -14.67 14.19 -1.38
CA ILE A 219 -13.83 13.02 -1.65
C ILE A 219 -12.72 12.89 -0.61
N ASN A 220 -12.63 11.70 -0.03
CA ASN A 220 -11.58 11.35 0.92
C ASN A 220 -10.59 10.40 0.25
N PHE A 221 -9.43 10.92 -0.13
CA PHE A 221 -8.37 10.10 -0.73
C PHE A 221 -7.54 9.36 0.31
N PHE A 222 -7.11 8.16 -0.04
CA PHE A 222 -6.21 7.30 0.73
C PHE A 222 -5.09 6.77 -0.15
N SER A 223 -3.85 6.90 0.30
CA SER A 223 -2.68 6.39 -0.43
C SER A 223 -1.64 5.77 0.49
N GLY A 224 -0.70 5.03 -0.10
CA GLY A 224 0.53 4.63 0.57
C GLY A 224 1.44 5.81 0.89
N GLY A 225 2.42 5.59 1.76
CA GLY A 225 3.31 6.66 2.25
C GLY A 225 4.51 6.99 1.36
N ALA A 226 4.46 6.76 0.05
CA ALA A 226 5.61 6.96 -0.85
C ALA A 226 5.99 8.45 -1.00
N ALA A 227 7.17 8.83 -0.50
CA ALA A 227 7.61 10.23 -0.46
C ALA A 227 7.84 10.87 -1.83
N GLY A 228 8.39 10.12 -2.79
CA GLY A 228 8.58 10.61 -4.16
C GLY A 228 7.27 10.83 -4.94
N GLN A 229 6.15 10.30 -4.45
CA GLN A 229 4.86 10.28 -5.14
C GLN A 229 3.85 11.15 -4.40
N PHE A 230 3.39 10.70 -3.24
CA PHE A 230 2.25 11.26 -2.51
C PHE A 230 2.67 12.20 -1.37
N LYS A 231 3.78 11.93 -0.66
CA LYS A 231 4.24 12.78 0.46
C LYS A 231 5.25 13.84 0.00
N GLN A 232 4.79 14.79 -0.81
CA GLN A 232 5.60 15.93 -1.27
C GLN A 232 4.80 17.25 -1.26
N ARG A 233 5.47 18.37 -0.99
CA ARG A 233 4.83 19.71 -0.89
C ARG A 233 4.03 20.11 -2.12
N PHE A 234 4.49 19.70 -3.31
CA PHE A 234 3.84 20.03 -4.57
C PHE A 234 2.53 19.27 -4.75
N HIS A 235 2.44 18.06 -4.20
CA HIS A 235 1.21 17.30 -4.19
C HIS A 235 0.15 18.05 -3.35
N SER A 236 0.51 18.54 -2.16
CA SER A 236 -0.39 19.35 -1.34
C SER A 236 -0.90 20.60 -2.08
N ARG A 237 -0.03 21.33 -2.81
CA ARG A 237 -0.45 22.46 -3.64
C ARG A 237 -1.45 22.03 -4.72
N ASN A 238 -1.15 20.94 -5.42
CA ASN A 238 -2.02 20.40 -6.48
C ASN A 238 -3.40 20.02 -5.93
N LEU A 239 -3.48 19.44 -4.74
CA LEU A 239 -4.74 19.08 -4.10
C LEU A 239 -5.63 20.30 -3.81
N VAL A 240 -5.04 21.41 -3.35
CA VAL A 240 -5.79 22.66 -3.12
C VAL A 240 -6.38 23.18 -4.42
N GLN A 241 -5.58 23.13 -5.49
CA GLN A 241 -6.03 23.56 -6.81
C GLN A 241 -7.16 22.68 -7.35
N ILE A 242 -6.99 21.36 -7.30
CA ILE A 242 -8.00 20.37 -7.68
C ILE A 242 -9.31 20.62 -6.91
N ALA A 243 -9.23 20.83 -5.59
CA ALA A 243 -10.40 21.09 -4.76
C ALA A 243 -11.15 22.34 -5.21
N HIS A 244 -10.42 23.41 -5.53
CA HIS A 244 -10.99 24.67 -6.02
C HIS A 244 -11.62 24.52 -7.41
N GLU A 245 -10.92 23.92 -8.37
CA GLU A 245 -11.39 23.77 -9.76
C GLU A 245 -12.62 22.87 -9.87
N HIS A 246 -12.65 21.77 -9.12
CA HIS A 246 -13.80 20.88 -9.07
C HIS A 246 -14.88 21.29 -8.07
N LYS A 247 -14.67 22.37 -7.29
CA LYS A 247 -15.57 22.83 -6.23
C LYS A 247 -15.97 21.71 -5.26
N ILE A 248 -14.99 20.89 -4.89
CA ILE A 248 -15.17 19.69 -4.07
C ILE A 248 -14.37 19.82 -2.76
N ASN A 249 -14.96 19.37 -1.65
CA ASN A 249 -14.24 19.20 -0.41
C ASN A 249 -13.30 17.98 -0.53
N LEU A 250 -11.99 18.20 -0.47
CA LEU A 250 -10.99 17.17 -0.68
C LEU A 250 -10.17 16.96 0.60
N SER A 251 -10.11 15.72 1.07
CA SER A 251 -9.14 15.30 2.08
C SER A 251 -8.15 14.28 1.51
N TRP A 252 -6.91 14.29 2.03
CA TRP A 252 -5.89 13.31 1.66
C TRP A 252 -5.32 12.64 2.89
N ASN A 253 -5.47 11.33 2.94
CA ASN A 253 -5.06 10.49 4.06
C ASN A 253 -3.96 9.54 3.61
N SER A 254 -3.01 9.26 4.51
CA SER A 254 -1.93 8.29 4.26
C SER A 254 -2.08 7.11 5.19
N PHE A 255 -1.91 5.90 4.66
CA PHE A 255 -1.68 4.73 5.48
C PHE A 255 -0.28 4.74 6.08
N ALA A 256 -0.13 4.03 7.20
CA ALA A 256 1.15 3.78 7.83
C ALA A 256 2.08 3.11 6.83
N THR A 257 3.39 3.38 6.96
CA THR A 257 4.40 2.81 6.06
C THR A 257 4.21 1.30 5.92
N SER A 258 4.26 0.80 4.68
CA SER A 258 4.06 -0.62 4.34
C SER A 258 2.65 -1.20 4.60
N HIS A 259 1.66 -0.37 4.94
CA HIS A 259 0.27 -0.80 5.17
C HIS A 259 -0.75 -0.19 4.20
N GLY A 260 -0.30 0.47 3.13
CA GLY A 260 -1.17 1.04 2.10
C GLY A 260 -1.73 0.03 1.09
N LYS A 261 -1.30 -1.24 1.16
CA LYS A 261 -1.75 -2.29 0.23
C LYS A 261 -3.24 -2.57 0.41
N GLY A 262 -3.96 -2.74 -0.69
CA GLY A 262 -5.40 -2.94 -0.67
C GLY A 262 -5.99 -3.38 -2.00
N VAL A 263 -7.21 -2.92 -2.27
CA VAL A 263 -7.96 -3.27 -3.49
C VAL A 263 -7.26 -2.76 -4.76
N VAL A 264 -6.52 -1.66 -4.66
CA VAL A 264 -5.74 -1.03 -5.74
C VAL A 264 -4.66 -1.95 -6.31
N ASP A 265 -3.93 -2.69 -5.45
CA ASP A 265 -3.00 -3.73 -5.89
C ASP A 265 -3.71 -4.84 -6.69
N GLY A 266 -4.91 -5.23 -6.22
CA GLY A 266 -5.73 -6.26 -6.85
C GLY A 266 -6.22 -5.85 -8.24
N ILE A 267 -6.59 -4.58 -8.41
CA ILE A 267 -6.96 -4.01 -9.72
C ILE A 267 -5.77 -4.09 -10.68
N GLY A 268 -4.59 -3.63 -10.25
CA GLY A 268 -3.36 -3.68 -11.03
C GLY A 268 -2.97 -5.10 -11.42
N GLY A 269 -3.00 -6.03 -10.47
CA GLY A 269 -2.74 -7.45 -10.73
C GLY A 269 -3.74 -8.07 -11.72
N THR A 270 -5.02 -7.75 -11.57
CA THR A 270 -6.10 -8.28 -12.43
C THR A 270 -5.94 -7.79 -13.86
N VAL A 271 -5.81 -6.49 -14.08
CA VAL A 271 -5.71 -5.93 -15.44
C VAL A 271 -4.45 -6.45 -16.16
N LYS A 272 -3.31 -6.51 -15.45
CA LYS A 272 -2.07 -7.08 -16.00
C LYS A 272 -2.25 -8.55 -16.39
N ARG A 273 -2.93 -9.34 -15.55
CA ARG A 273 -3.18 -10.77 -15.83
C ARG A 273 -4.07 -10.98 -17.05
N LEU A 274 -5.09 -10.14 -17.23
CA LEU A 274 -5.98 -10.21 -18.40
C LEU A 274 -5.22 -9.91 -19.70
N VAL A 275 -4.39 -8.87 -19.72
CA VAL A 275 -3.55 -8.57 -20.88
C VAL A 275 -2.53 -9.67 -21.11
N TRP A 276 -1.85 -10.12 -20.06
CA TRP A 276 -0.86 -11.20 -20.15
C TRP A 276 -1.44 -12.51 -20.69
N SER A 277 -2.67 -12.86 -20.30
CA SER A 277 -3.35 -14.05 -20.83
C SER A 277 -3.58 -13.98 -22.34
N THR A 278 -3.73 -12.77 -22.90
CA THR A 278 -3.88 -12.57 -24.35
C THR A 278 -2.52 -12.69 -25.04
N VAL A 279 -1.47 -12.13 -24.44
CA VAL A 279 -0.10 -12.27 -24.94
C VAL A 279 0.32 -13.74 -25.00
N LEU A 280 0.07 -14.50 -23.92
CA LEU A 280 0.35 -15.94 -23.86
C LEU A 280 -0.53 -16.80 -24.80
N GLY A 281 -1.58 -16.22 -25.38
CA GLY A 281 -2.42 -16.86 -26.38
C GLY A 281 -2.00 -16.56 -27.81
N GLY A 282 -0.78 -16.04 -28.02
CA GLY A 282 -0.28 -15.59 -29.33
C GLY A 282 -0.68 -14.17 -29.73
N GLY A 283 -1.33 -13.41 -28.84
CA GLY A 283 -1.59 -11.98 -29.06
C GLY A 283 -0.36 -11.11 -28.80
N ALA A 284 -0.40 -9.84 -29.21
CA ALA A 284 0.68 -8.88 -28.97
C ALA A 284 0.17 -7.64 -28.22
N CYS A 285 0.98 -7.12 -27.29
CA CYS A 285 0.75 -5.86 -26.59
C CYS A 285 2.01 -5.00 -26.71
N ARG A 286 2.07 -4.13 -27.73
CA ARG A 286 3.28 -3.37 -28.11
C ARG A 286 3.22 -1.91 -27.67
N ALA A 287 2.01 -1.41 -27.42
CA ALA A 287 1.75 -0.04 -27.00
C ALA A 287 0.74 0.04 -25.83
N ALA A 288 0.69 1.21 -25.18
CA ALA A 288 -0.30 1.49 -24.14
C ALA A 288 -1.74 1.34 -24.67
N GLU A 289 -1.96 1.69 -25.93
CA GLU A 289 -3.21 1.54 -26.66
C GLU A 289 -3.63 0.08 -26.77
N ASP A 290 -2.69 -0.81 -27.08
CA ASP A 290 -2.95 -2.26 -27.13
C ASP A 290 -3.34 -2.78 -25.76
N PHE A 291 -2.63 -2.36 -24.72
CA PHE A 291 -2.94 -2.72 -23.33
C PHE A 291 -4.39 -2.36 -22.99
N ILE A 292 -4.80 -1.13 -23.26
CA ILE A 292 -6.16 -0.65 -22.99
C ILE A 292 -7.18 -1.42 -23.84
N LYS A 293 -6.90 -1.60 -25.14
CA LYS A 293 -7.80 -2.29 -26.08
C LYS A 293 -8.06 -3.72 -25.63
N ILE A 294 -7.00 -4.48 -25.35
CA ILE A 294 -7.07 -5.87 -24.88
C ILE A 294 -7.84 -5.93 -23.56
N ALA A 295 -7.47 -5.07 -22.60
CA ALA A 295 -8.11 -5.11 -21.29
C ALA A 295 -9.60 -4.71 -21.35
N LYS A 296 -10.00 -3.72 -22.16
CA LYS A 296 -11.42 -3.38 -22.38
C LYS A 296 -12.23 -4.51 -23.01
N GLN A 297 -11.61 -5.33 -23.87
CA GLN A 297 -12.26 -6.53 -24.43
C GLN A 297 -12.49 -7.61 -23.37
N LYS A 298 -11.58 -7.71 -22.38
CA LYS A 298 -11.61 -8.76 -21.35
C LYS A 298 -12.40 -8.38 -20.10
N THR A 299 -12.59 -7.09 -19.80
CA THR A 299 -13.36 -6.65 -18.64
C THR A 299 -14.11 -5.34 -18.88
N LYS A 300 -15.36 -5.32 -18.39
CA LYS A 300 -16.17 -4.10 -18.25
C LYS A 300 -16.23 -3.58 -16.81
N LYS A 301 -15.65 -4.32 -15.85
CA LYS A 301 -15.68 -4.00 -14.41
C LYS A 301 -14.61 -3.00 -13.99
N ILE A 302 -13.58 -2.80 -14.83
CA ILE A 302 -12.48 -1.87 -14.58
C ILE A 302 -12.54 -0.78 -15.64
N ILE A 303 -12.63 0.47 -15.20
CA ILE A 303 -12.61 1.66 -16.04
C ILE A 303 -11.16 1.91 -16.45
N LEU A 304 -10.91 1.88 -17.76
CA LEU A 304 -9.58 2.06 -18.34
C LEU A 304 -9.48 3.38 -19.09
N LEU A 305 -8.65 4.27 -18.55
CA LEU A 305 -8.42 5.63 -19.05
C LEU A 305 -6.91 5.83 -19.19
N LYS A 306 -6.43 6.33 -20.33
CA LYS A 306 -4.99 6.53 -20.56
C LYS A 306 -4.54 7.83 -19.91
N ILE A 307 -3.35 7.84 -19.28
CA ILE A 307 -2.64 9.09 -19.00
C ILE A 307 -1.76 9.39 -20.21
N THR A 308 -2.04 10.49 -20.90
CA THR A 308 -1.29 10.92 -22.08
C THR A 308 -0.20 11.94 -21.72
N ARG A 309 0.74 12.14 -22.64
CA ARG A 309 1.75 13.20 -22.51
C ARG A 309 1.12 14.58 -22.45
N ASN A 310 0.00 14.79 -23.15
CA ASN A 310 -0.72 16.06 -23.14
C ASN A 310 -1.32 16.33 -21.76
N ASP A 311 -1.88 15.32 -21.09
CA ASP A 311 -2.42 15.46 -19.73
C ASP A 311 -1.32 15.87 -18.73
N ILE A 312 -0.13 15.28 -18.87
CA ILE A 312 1.04 15.59 -18.03
C ILE A 312 1.57 17.00 -18.32
N ASN A 313 1.64 17.38 -19.61
CA ASN A 313 2.08 18.71 -20.01
C ASN A 313 1.10 19.80 -19.53
N ALA A 314 -0.21 19.55 -19.60
CA ALA A 314 -1.24 20.44 -19.08
C ALA A 314 -1.04 20.65 -17.57
N ALA A 315 -0.91 19.57 -16.79
CA ALA A 315 -0.62 19.64 -15.36
C ALA A 315 0.68 20.41 -15.05
N THR A 316 1.70 20.26 -15.91
CA THR A 316 2.97 20.98 -15.77
C THR A 316 2.81 22.49 -15.97
N GLN A 317 2.05 22.90 -16.98
CA GLN A 317 1.82 24.32 -17.27
C GLN A 317 1.01 24.99 -16.16
N VAL A 318 -0.03 24.29 -15.69
CA VAL A 318 -0.88 24.75 -14.59
C VAL A 318 -0.06 24.98 -13.32
N GLN A 319 0.84 24.06 -12.97
CA GLN A 319 1.67 24.23 -11.77
C GLN A 319 2.73 25.35 -11.91
N LYS A 320 3.23 25.61 -13.12
CA LYS A 320 4.21 26.67 -13.40
C LYS A 320 3.57 28.06 -13.44
N ASN A 321 2.36 28.18 -13.98
CA ASN A 321 1.72 29.46 -14.28
C ASN A 321 0.52 29.78 -13.35
N GLY A 322 0.08 28.84 -12.52
CA GLY A 322 -1.06 29.01 -11.63
C GLY A 322 -0.77 30.01 -10.50
N PRO A 323 -1.70 30.95 -10.22
CA PRO A 323 -1.49 31.95 -9.17
C PRO A 323 -1.34 31.30 -7.79
N LEU A 324 -0.47 31.89 -6.97
CA LEU A 324 -0.38 31.60 -5.53
C LEU A 324 -1.53 32.31 -4.80
N THR A 325 -2.78 31.93 -5.07
CA THR A 325 -3.91 32.48 -4.32
C THR A 325 -4.32 31.49 -3.25
N ALA A 326 -3.72 31.65 -2.07
CA ALA A 326 -4.38 31.29 -0.83
C ALA A 326 -5.36 32.42 -0.52
N SER A 327 -6.66 32.14 -0.55
CA SER A 327 -7.68 33.00 0.06
C SER A 327 -8.09 32.41 1.39
#